data_AF-A0A1S1V963-F1
#
_entry.id   AF-A0A1S1V963-F1
#
_cell.length_a   1.000
_cell.length_b   1.000
_cell.length_c   1.000
_cell.angle_alpha   90.00
_cell.angle_beta   90.00
_cell.angle_gamma   90.00
#
_symmetry.space_group_name_H-M   'P 1'
#
loop_
_entity.id
_entity.type
_entity.pdbx_description
1 polymer ?
#
loop_
_entity_poly.entity_id
_entity_poly.type
_entity_poly.pdbx_seq_one_letter_code
_entity_poly.pdbx_strand_id
1 'polypeptide(L)'
;MSSLLVKKLFIFDISNKKAKVVPFSKGLNVITSNQVDGNKRGKSLILASIFHCLGSDGFFDDNWNIKSKIYLMNISISDKDYYIYRMDRLFKIFDSSYDVIFKGTDRKELAEFLGDLFNFIIKLPNRDNNILVTAPPAYAYILNYLHQDKMDGPSFNSFKNLGEFISYKENLLYSHFNIYNEDYYKLIGEIESFKKQIDILKRECTMLQSMIEKTESEMSNYSYPKSMELLKVELQRHSEEYIDISEKLSKAKNKLIELRNSKYDLMSELDLLIKKINYEKKSYETLTRKICPTCRGSMADSLDARLATGDELESFIYLSDEFNSELSKVENKISKEEVYYKSLLEQLSTYEDKLKVADSKIEDIFKHKAYSEFINSLLSDYAKKSSSLASINLKLEDLKTKKSKYNALKKDINDMYSELMLDSKVKFGLKELDDKKFKNIRSNFEAGGSNKPISTIIWHLNLLKIKYAFNPDAIKFPIILDSPNNTELDDTKREKLFNFIFSNIDSSTQVILSTLGFSKSTYPEFNFDNIIELDNDPYNLLNTKDYDANLKFLLGFNLS
;
A
#
# COMPACT_ATOMS: atom_id res chain seq x y z
N MET A 1 -28.09 1.66 3.40
CA MET A 1 -27.34 0.39 3.47
C MET A 1 -27.69 -0.45 2.25
N SER A 2 -26.70 -0.86 1.46
CA SER A 2 -26.91 -1.72 0.28
C SER A 2 -26.91 -3.20 0.69
N SER A 3 -27.72 -4.01 0.01
CA SER A 3 -27.70 -5.47 0.13
C SER A 3 -27.46 -6.09 -1.24
N LEU A 4 -26.58 -7.10 -1.29
CA LEU A 4 -26.45 -7.96 -2.46
C LEU A 4 -27.47 -9.08 -2.36
N LEU A 5 -28.38 -9.17 -3.33
CA LEU A 5 -29.35 -10.25 -3.42
C LEU A 5 -29.02 -11.13 -4.62
N VAL A 6 -28.86 -12.44 -4.42
CA VAL A 6 -28.79 -13.40 -5.52
C VAL A 6 -30.22 -13.65 -5.98
N LYS A 7 -30.52 -13.37 -7.24
CA LYS A 7 -31.86 -13.60 -7.83
C LYS A 7 -31.94 -14.96 -8.50
N LYS A 8 -30.90 -15.35 -9.22
CA LYS A 8 -30.88 -16.61 -9.98
C LYS A 8 -29.46 -17.06 -10.26
N LEU A 9 -29.21 -18.36 -10.15
CA LEU A 9 -27.97 -19.00 -10.55
C LEU A 9 -28.24 -19.94 -11.74
N PHE A 10 -27.36 -19.91 -12.72
CA PHE A 10 -27.35 -20.80 -13.87
C PHE A 10 -25.99 -21.50 -13.92
N ILE A 11 -26.00 -22.81 -14.16
CA ILE A 11 -24.80 -23.63 -14.32
C ILE A 11 -24.96 -24.42 -15.61
N PHE A 12 -24.08 -24.21 -16.58
CA PHE A 12 -24.14 -24.86 -17.89
C PHE A 12 -22.95 -25.80 -18.10
N ASP A 13 -23.24 -26.94 -18.71
CA ASP A 13 -22.29 -27.86 -19.33
C ASP A 13 -22.63 -27.94 -20.82
N ILE A 14 -21.96 -27.12 -21.62
CA ILE A 14 -22.21 -26.99 -23.06
C ILE A 14 -21.96 -28.31 -23.79
N SER A 15 -20.84 -28.96 -23.47
CA SER A 15 -20.42 -30.20 -24.13
C SER A 15 -21.45 -31.30 -23.97
N ASN A 16 -22.05 -31.40 -22.78
CA ASN A 16 -23.07 -32.41 -22.48
C ASN A 16 -24.51 -31.93 -22.75
N LYS A 17 -24.71 -30.68 -23.20
CA LYS A 17 -26.05 -30.06 -23.37
C LYS A 17 -26.93 -30.18 -22.13
N LYS A 18 -26.35 -29.89 -20.96
CA LYS A 18 -27.06 -29.92 -19.67
C LYS A 18 -26.86 -28.61 -18.93
N ALA A 19 -27.88 -28.21 -18.17
CA ALA A 19 -27.79 -27.05 -17.30
C ALA A 19 -28.59 -27.26 -16.02
N LYS A 20 -28.41 -26.36 -15.06
CA LYS A 20 -29.29 -26.21 -13.90
C LYS A 20 -29.58 -24.74 -13.70
N VAL A 21 -30.84 -24.41 -13.46
CA VAL A 21 -31.27 -23.07 -13.07
C VAL A 21 -31.90 -23.10 -11.69
N VAL A 22 -31.45 -22.20 -10.82
CA VAL A 22 -31.92 -22.10 -9.44
C VAL A 22 -32.35 -20.66 -9.15
N PRO A 23 -33.65 -20.38 -9.04
CA PRO A 23 -34.15 -19.08 -8.60
C PRO A 23 -34.03 -18.94 -7.08
N PHE A 24 -33.78 -17.72 -6.61
CA PHE A 24 -33.74 -17.35 -5.20
C PHE A 24 -34.63 -16.13 -4.96
N SER A 25 -35.22 -16.06 -3.77
CA SER A 25 -36.03 -14.94 -3.30
C SER A 25 -35.21 -14.06 -2.34
N LYS A 26 -35.62 -12.81 -2.16
CA LYS A 26 -35.18 -12.03 -0.99
C LYS A 26 -35.60 -12.77 0.29
N GLY A 27 -34.79 -12.70 1.35
CA GLY A 27 -35.10 -13.35 2.63
C GLY A 27 -34.58 -14.79 2.72
N LEU A 28 -35.37 -15.69 3.32
CA LEU A 28 -34.97 -17.06 3.66
C LEU A 28 -35.21 -18.04 2.50
N ASN A 29 -34.12 -18.61 1.99
CA ASN A 29 -34.12 -19.64 0.96
C ASN A 29 -33.58 -20.95 1.55
N VAL A 30 -34.32 -22.04 1.36
CA VAL A 30 -33.88 -23.38 1.78
C VAL A 30 -33.78 -24.30 0.58
N ILE A 31 -32.59 -24.85 0.35
CA ILE A 31 -32.36 -25.92 -0.63
C ILE A 31 -32.47 -27.26 0.10
N THR A 32 -33.42 -28.09 -0.31
CA THR A 32 -33.65 -29.37 0.36
C THR A 32 -33.83 -30.52 -0.62
N SER A 33 -33.82 -31.73 -0.08
CA SER A 33 -33.99 -33.00 -0.77
C SER A 33 -34.50 -34.01 0.25
N ASN A 34 -34.93 -35.19 -0.22
CA ASN A 34 -35.48 -36.24 0.64
C ASN A 34 -34.60 -36.54 1.88
N GLN A 35 -35.23 -36.74 3.04
CA GLN A 35 -34.53 -37.06 4.29
C GLN A 35 -33.78 -38.40 4.23
N VAL A 36 -34.31 -39.39 3.52
CA VAL A 36 -33.83 -40.78 3.50
C VAL A 36 -32.72 -40.97 2.47
N ASP A 37 -32.89 -40.44 1.25
CA ASP A 37 -31.98 -40.69 0.12
C ASP A 37 -31.59 -39.40 -0.66
N GLY A 38 -31.72 -38.24 -0.03
CA GLY A 38 -31.43 -36.92 -0.62
C GLY A 38 -29.95 -36.52 -0.65
N ASN A 39 -29.04 -37.40 -0.27
CA ASN A 39 -27.60 -37.13 -0.39
C ASN A 39 -27.15 -37.08 -1.86
N LYS A 40 -26.07 -36.34 -2.13
CA LYS A 40 -25.43 -36.27 -3.47
C LYS A 40 -26.33 -35.72 -4.60
N ARG A 41 -27.37 -34.96 -4.24
CA ARG A 41 -28.31 -34.31 -5.21
C ARG A 41 -27.81 -32.97 -5.77
N GLY A 42 -26.72 -32.41 -5.22
CA GLY A 42 -26.10 -31.16 -5.72
C GLY A 42 -26.29 -29.91 -4.85
N LYS A 43 -26.80 -30.03 -3.62
CA LYS A 43 -27.01 -28.90 -2.69
C LYS A 43 -25.73 -28.07 -2.47
N SER A 44 -24.65 -28.69 -2.00
CA SER A 44 -23.36 -28.04 -1.75
C SER A 44 -22.76 -27.39 -3.00
N LEU A 45 -22.94 -28.03 -4.16
CA LEU A 45 -22.48 -27.51 -5.45
C LEU A 45 -23.20 -26.20 -5.81
N ILE A 46 -24.53 -26.13 -5.65
CA ILE A 46 -25.29 -24.89 -5.87
C ILE A 46 -24.78 -23.78 -4.94
N LEU A 47 -24.61 -24.06 -3.65
CA LEU A 47 -24.17 -23.06 -2.67
C LEU A 47 -22.74 -22.58 -2.93
N ALA A 48 -21.80 -23.49 -3.20
CA ALA A 48 -20.41 -23.15 -3.54
C ALA A 48 -20.31 -22.33 -4.83
N SER A 49 -21.25 -22.52 -5.77
CA SER A 49 -21.26 -21.83 -7.06
C SER A 49 -21.56 -20.33 -6.95
N ILE A 50 -22.23 -19.87 -5.89
CA ILE A 50 -22.60 -18.46 -5.71
C ILE A 50 -21.34 -17.59 -5.55
N PHE A 51 -20.53 -17.88 -4.52
CA PHE A 51 -19.27 -17.14 -4.33
C PHE A 51 -18.20 -17.52 -5.36
N HIS A 52 -18.32 -18.69 -6.00
CA HIS A 52 -17.52 -19.01 -7.17
C HIS A 52 -17.75 -18.01 -8.32
N CYS A 53 -18.99 -17.62 -8.63
CA CYS A 53 -19.25 -16.57 -9.62
C CYS A 53 -18.58 -15.24 -9.23
N LEU A 54 -18.51 -14.94 -7.93
CA LEU A 54 -17.86 -13.74 -7.38
C LEU A 54 -16.34 -13.83 -7.25
N GLY A 55 -15.70 -14.81 -7.89
CA GLY A 55 -14.24 -14.90 -7.95
C GLY A 55 -13.59 -15.66 -6.81
N SER A 56 -14.34 -16.35 -5.94
CA SER A 56 -13.78 -17.24 -4.94
C SER A 56 -13.51 -18.64 -5.45
N ASP A 57 -12.57 -19.30 -4.79
CA ASP A 57 -12.25 -20.71 -5.03
C ASP A 57 -12.76 -21.54 -3.85
N GLY A 58 -13.96 -22.12 -4.02
CA GLY A 58 -14.58 -23.00 -3.04
C GLY A 58 -14.14 -24.47 -3.17
N PHE A 59 -14.81 -25.33 -2.42
CA PHE A 59 -14.67 -26.78 -2.51
C PHE A 59 -15.80 -27.34 -3.36
N PHE A 60 -15.46 -28.22 -4.29
CA PHE A 60 -16.38 -28.96 -5.14
C PHE A 60 -15.93 -30.43 -5.14
N ASP A 61 -16.86 -31.34 -5.44
CA ASP A 61 -16.57 -32.76 -5.62
C ASP A 61 -15.55 -32.97 -6.75
N ASP A 62 -14.64 -33.94 -6.62
CA ASP A 62 -13.59 -34.21 -7.60
C ASP A 62 -14.15 -34.62 -8.97
N ASN A 63 -15.34 -35.24 -9.00
CA ASN A 63 -16.03 -35.59 -10.24
C ASN A 63 -16.65 -34.37 -10.94
N TRP A 64 -16.72 -33.23 -10.25
CA TRP A 64 -17.24 -32.00 -10.81
C TRP A 64 -16.15 -31.19 -11.49
N ASN A 65 -16.02 -31.34 -12.81
CA ASN A 65 -15.06 -30.54 -13.58
C ASN A 65 -15.49 -29.08 -13.71
N ILE A 66 -15.18 -28.26 -12.70
CA ILE A 66 -15.49 -26.82 -12.62
C ILE A 66 -15.03 -26.05 -13.87
N LYS A 67 -13.86 -26.38 -14.42
CA LYS A 67 -13.25 -25.64 -15.55
C LYS A 67 -14.04 -25.79 -16.85
N SER A 68 -14.79 -26.87 -16.98
CA SER A 68 -15.63 -27.16 -18.16
C SER A 68 -17.03 -26.52 -18.08
N LYS A 69 -17.34 -25.81 -17.00
CA LYS A 69 -18.67 -25.27 -16.74
C LYS A 69 -18.69 -23.77 -16.90
N ILE A 70 -19.85 -23.27 -17.31
CA ILE A 70 -20.16 -21.84 -17.32
C ILE A 70 -21.11 -21.58 -16.17
N TYR A 71 -20.75 -20.62 -15.33
CA TYR A 71 -21.59 -20.13 -14.25
C TYR A 71 -22.06 -18.73 -14.60
N LEU A 72 -23.37 -18.50 -14.54
CA LEU A 72 -23.98 -17.19 -14.74
C LEU A 72 -24.87 -16.92 -13.54
N MET A 73 -24.70 -15.76 -12.90
CA MET A 73 -25.45 -15.39 -11.72
C MET A 73 -26.07 -14.01 -11.91
N ASN A 74 -27.38 -13.93 -11.74
CA ASN A 74 -28.11 -12.66 -11.64
C ASN A 74 -28.11 -12.22 -10.18
N ILE A 75 -27.60 -11.02 -9.92
CA ILE A 75 -27.63 -10.37 -8.60
C ILE A 75 -28.29 -8.99 -8.67
N SER A 76 -28.79 -8.52 -7.54
CA SER A 76 -29.35 -7.18 -7.36
C SER A 76 -28.57 -6.39 -6.31
N ILE A 77 -28.03 -5.27 -6.79
CA ILE A 77 -27.33 -4.11 -6.23
C ILE A 77 -28.14 -2.87 -5.90
N SER A 78 -28.75 -2.68 -4.72
CA SER A 78 -29.59 -1.49 -4.47
C SER A 78 -30.65 -1.31 -5.58
N ASP A 79 -31.40 -2.38 -5.85
CA ASP A 79 -32.42 -2.50 -6.91
C ASP A 79 -31.92 -2.41 -8.36
N LYS A 80 -30.60 -2.42 -8.59
CA LYS A 80 -29.99 -2.57 -9.94
C LYS A 80 -29.53 -3.99 -10.18
N ASP A 81 -29.89 -4.54 -11.33
CA ASP A 81 -29.51 -5.91 -11.71
C ASP A 81 -28.16 -5.97 -12.42
N TYR A 82 -27.39 -7.00 -12.09
CA TYR A 82 -26.12 -7.32 -12.71
C TYR A 82 -26.05 -8.81 -13.00
N TYR A 83 -25.35 -9.17 -14.08
CA TYR A 83 -25.10 -10.56 -14.43
C TYR A 83 -23.60 -10.84 -14.34
N ILE A 84 -23.24 -11.87 -13.59
CA ILE A 84 -21.85 -12.26 -13.36
C ILE A 84 -21.64 -13.60 -14.04
N TYR A 85 -20.82 -13.58 -15.07
CA TYR A 85 -20.42 -14.73 -15.86
C TYR A 85 -19.02 -15.18 -15.44
N ARG A 86 -18.85 -16.47 -15.16
CA ARG A 86 -17.56 -17.11 -14.95
C ARG A 86 -17.43 -18.36 -15.82
N MET A 87 -16.31 -18.46 -16.54
CA MET A 87 -15.87 -19.70 -17.18
C MET A 87 -14.39 -19.90 -16.87
N ASP A 88 -14.07 -20.91 -16.07
CA ASP A 88 -12.73 -21.13 -15.52
C ASP A 88 -12.14 -19.85 -14.86
N ARG A 89 -11.18 -19.20 -15.53
CA ARG A 89 -10.54 -17.95 -15.11
C ARG A 89 -11.18 -16.69 -15.71
N LEU A 90 -11.99 -16.81 -16.75
CA LEU A 90 -12.63 -15.67 -17.40
C LEU A 90 -13.83 -15.20 -16.60
N PHE A 91 -13.87 -13.89 -16.35
CA PHE A 91 -15.00 -13.18 -15.76
C PHE A 91 -15.53 -12.17 -16.77
N LYS A 92 -16.86 -12.09 -16.87
CA LYS A 92 -17.56 -10.96 -17.48
C LYS A 92 -18.65 -10.50 -16.52
N ILE A 93 -18.80 -9.19 -16.35
CA ILE A 93 -19.90 -8.62 -15.57
C ILE A 93 -20.68 -7.71 -16.50
N PHE A 94 -21.99 -7.82 -16.43
CA PHE A 94 -22.94 -7.07 -17.25
C PHE A 94 -23.88 -6.29 -16.35
N ASP A 95 -24.33 -5.13 -16.83
CA ASP A 95 -25.38 -4.36 -16.18
C ASP A 95 -26.79 -4.89 -16.55
N SER A 96 -27.83 -4.15 -16.17
CA SER A 96 -29.22 -4.50 -16.44
C SER A 96 -29.61 -4.47 -17.92
N SER A 97 -28.83 -3.76 -18.75
CA SER A 97 -29.01 -3.66 -20.21
C SER A 97 -28.27 -4.76 -20.96
N TYR A 98 -27.55 -5.63 -20.25
CA TYR A 98 -26.65 -6.65 -20.79
C TYR A 98 -25.38 -6.08 -21.44
N ASP A 99 -25.00 -4.85 -21.10
CA ASP A 99 -23.74 -4.26 -21.56
C ASP A 99 -22.58 -4.76 -20.68
N VAL A 100 -21.45 -5.10 -21.30
CA VAL A 100 -20.25 -5.56 -20.58
C VAL A 100 -19.62 -4.37 -19.84
N ILE A 101 -19.63 -4.41 -18.52
CA ILE A 101 -19.01 -3.41 -17.64
C ILE A 101 -17.67 -3.88 -17.04
N PHE A 102 -17.38 -5.18 -17.11
CA PHE A 102 -16.08 -5.75 -16.76
C PHE A 102 -15.79 -7.00 -17.58
N LYS A 103 -14.53 -7.20 -17.97
CA LYS A 103 -14.05 -8.42 -18.62
C LYS A 103 -12.58 -8.63 -18.29
N GLY A 104 -12.24 -9.77 -17.70
CA GLY A 104 -10.85 -10.03 -17.32
C GLY A 104 -10.63 -11.44 -16.80
N THR A 105 -9.36 -11.79 -16.62
CA THR A 105 -8.94 -13.06 -15.99
C THR A 105 -8.17 -12.85 -14.70
N ASP A 106 -7.77 -11.61 -14.40
CA ASP A 106 -7.01 -11.28 -13.21
C ASP A 106 -7.92 -11.14 -11.97
N ARG A 107 -7.48 -11.73 -10.86
CA ARG A 107 -8.24 -11.77 -9.59
C ARG A 107 -8.22 -10.45 -8.85
N LYS A 108 -7.16 -9.66 -8.99
CA LYS A 108 -7.01 -8.36 -8.34
C LYS A 108 -7.83 -7.32 -9.06
N GLU A 109 -7.79 -7.28 -10.39
CA GLU A 109 -8.67 -6.42 -11.20
C GLU A 109 -10.15 -6.70 -10.90
N LEU A 110 -10.52 -7.98 -10.80
CA LEU A 110 -11.88 -8.37 -10.40
C LEU A 110 -12.22 -7.90 -8.98
N ALA A 111 -11.28 -8.00 -8.03
CA ALA A 111 -11.50 -7.57 -6.65
C ALA A 111 -11.69 -6.05 -6.54
N GLU A 112 -10.94 -5.27 -7.31
CA GLU A 112 -11.07 -3.81 -7.39
C GLU A 112 -12.43 -3.43 -7.98
N PHE A 113 -12.79 -4.02 -9.14
CA PHE A 113 -14.09 -3.77 -9.76
C PHE A 113 -15.27 -4.13 -8.84
N LEU A 114 -15.22 -5.31 -8.21
CA LEU A 114 -16.27 -5.71 -7.27
C LEU A 114 -16.27 -4.82 -6.03
N GLY A 115 -15.10 -4.37 -5.56
CA GLY A 115 -14.96 -3.44 -4.45
C GLY A 115 -15.70 -2.12 -4.70
N ASP A 116 -15.54 -1.56 -5.89
CA ASP A 116 -16.24 -0.35 -6.32
C ASP A 116 -17.74 -0.60 -6.47
N LEU A 117 -18.13 -1.71 -7.12
CA LEU A 117 -19.53 -2.10 -7.29
C LEU A 117 -20.27 -2.27 -5.94
N PHE A 118 -19.57 -2.81 -4.94
CA PHE A 118 -20.11 -3.05 -3.61
C PHE A 118 -19.99 -1.86 -2.68
N ASN A 119 -19.18 -0.85 -3.04
CA ASN A 119 -18.65 0.16 -2.13
C ASN A 119 -18.06 -0.47 -0.85
N PHE A 120 -17.38 -1.61 -1.02
CA PHE A 120 -16.79 -2.38 0.07
C PHE A 120 -15.64 -3.22 -0.44
N ILE A 121 -14.43 -2.86 -0.03
CA ILE A 121 -13.19 -3.53 -0.42
C ILE A 121 -12.37 -3.89 0.82
N ILE A 122 -11.75 -5.07 0.81
CA ILE A 122 -10.82 -5.47 1.85
C ILE A 122 -9.40 -5.24 1.34
N LYS A 123 -8.66 -4.40 2.06
CA LYS A 123 -7.22 -4.20 1.86
C LYS A 123 -6.46 -4.76 3.04
N LEU A 124 -5.41 -5.53 2.77
CA LEU A 124 -4.57 -6.14 3.80
C LEU A 124 -3.10 -5.81 3.52
N PRO A 125 -2.27 -5.69 4.57
CA PRO A 125 -0.85 -5.46 4.39
C PRO A 125 -0.22 -6.69 3.72
N ASN A 126 0.55 -6.46 2.66
CA ASN A 126 1.32 -7.52 2.02
C ASN A 126 2.44 -8.05 2.94
N ARG A 127 3.05 -9.19 2.54
CA ARG A 127 4.09 -9.85 3.34
C ARG A 127 5.43 -9.12 3.33
N ASP A 128 5.74 -8.43 2.23
CA ASP A 128 7.11 -8.00 1.94
C ASP A 128 7.42 -6.62 2.54
N ASN A 129 6.48 -5.69 2.48
CA ASN A 129 6.70 -4.29 2.88
C ASN A 129 5.56 -3.68 3.70
N ASN A 130 4.59 -4.49 4.16
CA ASN A 130 3.41 -4.08 4.92
C ASN A 130 2.53 -3.02 4.22
N ILE A 131 2.70 -2.81 2.91
CA ILE A 131 1.82 -1.91 2.14
C ILE A 131 0.46 -2.59 1.95
N LEU A 132 -0.61 -1.81 2.14
CA LEU A 132 -1.96 -2.26 1.86
C LEU A 132 -2.13 -2.61 0.37
N VAL A 133 -2.61 -3.82 0.12
CA VAL A 133 -3.02 -4.27 -1.20
C VAL A 133 -4.44 -4.80 -1.14
N THR A 134 -5.16 -4.65 -2.24
CA THR A 134 -6.49 -5.24 -2.40
C THR A 134 -6.41 -6.76 -2.25
N ALA A 135 -7.17 -7.30 -1.30
CA ALA A 135 -7.26 -8.73 -1.10
C ALA A 135 -8.18 -9.35 -2.17
N PRO A 136 -7.96 -10.63 -2.56
CA PRO A 136 -8.85 -11.34 -3.47
C PRO A 136 -10.33 -11.30 -3.02
N PRO A 137 -11.30 -11.48 -3.94
CA PRO A 137 -12.72 -11.29 -3.64
C PRO A 137 -13.23 -12.11 -2.44
N ALA A 138 -12.67 -13.32 -2.22
CA ALA A 138 -13.00 -14.20 -1.10
C ALA A 138 -12.98 -13.50 0.27
N TYR A 139 -12.03 -12.58 0.48
CA TYR A 139 -11.88 -11.89 1.76
C TYR A 139 -13.05 -10.95 2.05
N ALA A 140 -13.76 -10.44 1.04
CA ALA A 140 -14.89 -9.52 1.20
C ALA A 140 -16.15 -10.20 1.77
N TYR A 141 -16.33 -11.48 1.54
CA TYR A 141 -17.52 -12.24 1.96
C TYR A 141 -17.16 -13.53 2.72
N ILE A 142 -15.96 -13.56 3.30
CA ILE A 142 -15.46 -14.67 4.13
C ILE A 142 -16.31 -14.94 5.37
N LEU A 143 -17.01 -13.93 5.89
CA LEU A 143 -17.94 -14.05 7.01
C LEU A 143 -19.30 -14.63 6.60
N ASN A 144 -19.57 -14.72 5.29
CA ASN A 144 -20.88 -14.97 4.72
C ASN A 144 -21.02 -16.37 4.10
N TYR A 145 -19.97 -17.21 4.15
CA TYR A 145 -20.03 -18.58 3.63
C TYR A 145 -19.47 -19.60 4.63
N LEU A 146 -20.29 -20.61 4.93
CA LEU A 146 -19.87 -21.80 5.65
C LEU A 146 -20.06 -23.04 4.80
N HIS A 147 -18.95 -23.68 4.44
CA HIS A 147 -18.94 -24.98 3.78
C HIS A 147 -19.12 -26.09 4.83
N GLN A 148 -19.93 -27.11 4.52
CA GLN A 148 -20.28 -28.18 5.46
C GLN A 148 -19.04 -28.81 6.11
N ASP A 149 -18.03 -29.21 5.34
CA ASP A 149 -16.84 -29.90 5.87
C ASP A 149 -15.76 -28.97 6.44
N LYS A 150 -16.05 -27.67 6.60
CA LYS A 150 -15.06 -26.65 7.00
C LYS A 150 -15.47 -25.86 8.23
N MET A 151 -16.50 -26.31 8.94
CA MET A 151 -16.94 -25.69 10.19
C MET A 151 -16.03 -26.11 11.36
N ASP A 152 -14.92 -25.39 11.52
CA ASP A 152 -13.82 -25.72 12.45
C ASP A 152 -13.51 -24.57 13.42
N GLY A 153 -14.51 -24.20 14.21
CA GLY A 153 -14.40 -23.15 15.22
C GLY A 153 -14.09 -21.77 14.60
N PRO A 154 -13.28 -20.93 15.26
CA PRO A 154 -13.03 -19.56 14.84
C PRO A 154 -11.93 -19.47 13.77
N SER A 155 -12.12 -20.19 12.67
CA SER A 155 -11.22 -20.24 11.52
C SER A 155 -11.97 -19.99 10.22
N PHE A 156 -11.28 -19.41 9.24
CA PHE A 156 -11.84 -19.14 7.91
C PHE A 156 -11.37 -20.21 6.92
N ASN A 157 -12.12 -21.31 6.83
CA ASN A 157 -11.72 -22.50 6.07
C ASN A 157 -12.64 -22.81 4.87
N SER A 158 -13.70 -22.04 4.66
CA SER A 158 -14.69 -22.28 3.59
C SER A 158 -14.18 -21.98 2.19
N PHE A 159 -13.10 -21.21 2.06
CA PHE A 159 -12.45 -20.88 0.79
C PHE A 159 -11.01 -21.38 0.74
N LYS A 160 -10.55 -21.73 -0.47
CA LYS A 160 -9.16 -22.08 -0.76
C LYS A 160 -8.31 -20.83 -0.95
N ASN A 161 -6.99 -21.00 -0.97
CA ASN A 161 -6.00 -19.96 -1.32
C ASN A 161 -6.01 -18.71 -0.42
N LEU A 162 -6.49 -18.82 0.82
CA LEU A 162 -6.45 -17.73 1.81
C LEU A 162 -5.06 -17.53 2.44
N GLY A 163 -4.05 -18.24 1.94
CA GLY A 163 -2.68 -18.23 2.44
C GLY A 163 -1.81 -17.14 1.82
N GLU A 164 -2.35 -16.11 1.17
CA GLU A 164 -1.57 -15.00 0.60
C GLU A 164 -1.12 -13.99 1.69
N PHE A 165 -1.87 -13.87 2.78
CA PHE A 165 -1.54 -12.96 3.90
C PHE A 165 -1.11 -13.75 5.15
N ILE A 166 -0.14 -13.25 5.91
CA ILE A 166 0.32 -13.90 7.15
C ILE A 166 -0.54 -13.42 8.32
N SER A 167 -1.00 -14.35 9.17
CA SER A 167 -1.73 -14.03 10.41
C SER A 167 -2.88 -13.03 10.20
N TYR A 168 -3.56 -13.14 9.06
CA TYR A 168 -4.45 -12.10 8.55
C TYR A 168 -5.76 -11.95 9.33
N LYS A 169 -6.14 -12.93 10.17
CA LYS A 169 -7.43 -12.96 10.89
C LYS A 169 -7.70 -11.66 11.64
N GLU A 170 -6.75 -11.16 12.42
CA GLU A 170 -6.95 -9.92 13.20
C GLU A 170 -7.18 -8.72 12.26
N ASN A 171 -6.29 -8.53 11.28
CA ASN A 171 -6.37 -7.42 10.34
C ASN A 171 -7.66 -7.46 9.51
N LEU A 172 -8.02 -8.65 9.04
CA LEU A 172 -9.22 -8.91 8.26
C LEU A 172 -10.48 -8.55 9.05
N LEU A 173 -10.61 -9.03 10.29
CA LEU A 173 -11.78 -8.73 11.11
C LEU A 173 -11.92 -7.23 11.37
N TYR A 174 -10.84 -6.56 11.79
CA TYR A 174 -10.89 -5.10 11.99
C TYR A 174 -11.09 -4.32 10.69
N SER A 175 -10.72 -4.86 9.53
CA SER A 175 -11.04 -4.27 8.22
C SER A 175 -12.54 -4.39 7.91
N HIS A 176 -13.15 -5.57 8.16
CA HIS A 176 -14.61 -5.75 8.03
C HIS A 176 -15.39 -4.78 8.92
N PHE A 177 -14.85 -4.47 10.10
CA PHE A 177 -15.45 -3.55 11.08
C PHE A 177 -15.09 -2.07 10.83
N ASN A 178 -14.43 -1.74 9.71
CA ASN A 178 -14.00 -0.39 9.33
C ASN A 178 -13.05 0.31 10.32
N ILE A 179 -12.31 -0.47 11.12
CA ILE A 179 -11.31 0.07 12.06
C ILE A 179 -9.92 0.12 11.39
N TYR A 180 -9.57 -0.92 10.63
CA TYR A 180 -8.31 -0.99 9.89
C TYR A 180 -8.53 -0.54 8.44
N ASN A 181 -8.91 0.73 8.29
CA ASN A 181 -9.11 1.39 7.01
C ASN A 181 -7.85 2.15 6.54
N GLU A 182 -7.92 2.82 5.39
CA GLU A 182 -6.79 3.57 4.84
C GLU A 182 -6.26 4.64 5.80
N ASP A 183 -7.15 5.35 6.50
CA ASP A 183 -6.77 6.38 7.49
C ASP A 183 -5.98 5.78 8.65
N TYR A 184 -6.38 4.60 9.14
CA TYR A 184 -5.64 3.89 10.17
C TYR A 184 -4.22 3.55 9.69
N TYR A 185 -4.08 2.97 8.50
CA TYR A 185 -2.76 2.57 8.00
C TYR A 185 -1.89 3.78 7.64
N LYS A 186 -2.48 4.87 7.13
CA LYS A 186 -1.78 6.15 6.94
C LYS A 186 -1.27 6.70 8.26
N LEU A 187 -2.09 6.70 9.30
CA LEU A 187 -1.70 7.10 10.67
C LEU A 187 -0.54 6.26 11.20
N ILE A 188 -0.59 4.93 11.02
CA ILE A 188 0.52 4.04 11.43
C ILE A 188 1.80 4.36 10.63
N GLY A 189 1.70 4.57 9.32
CA GLY A 189 2.83 4.96 8.48
C GLY A 189 3.47 6.28 8.90
N GLU A 190 2.66 7.30 9.21
CA GLU A 190 3.14 8.59 9.73
C GLU A 190 3.85 8.44 11.09
N ILE A 191 3.29 7.63 11.99
CA ILE A 191 3.93 7.32 13.30
C ILE A 191 5.29 6.65 13.10
N GLU A 192 5.39 5.67 12.20
CA GLU A 192 6.65 4.98 11.92
C GLU A 192 7.68 5.91 11.26
N SER A 193 7.26 6.77 10.33
CA SER A 193 8.11 7.77 9.71
C SER A 193 8.70 8.74 10.75
N PHE A 194 7.87 9.29 11.65
CA PHE A 194 8.36 10.19 12.68
C PHE A 194 9.27 9.50 13.71
N LYS A 195 8.99 8.23 14.07
CA LYS A 195 9.91 7.45 14.92
C LYS A 195 11.29 7.32 14.28
N LYS A 196 11.36 7.01 12.97
CA LYS A 196 12.64 6.94 12.24
C LYS A 196 13.36 8.30 12.24
N GLN A 197 12.65 9.40 12.01
CA GLN A 197 13.24 10.76 12.05
C GLN A 197 13.76 11.11 13.44
N ILE A 198 13.02 10.78 14.50
CA ILE A 198 13.44 10.97 15.90
C ILE A 198 14.73 10.20 16.19
N ASP A 199 14.83 8.95 15.75
CA ASP A 199 16.02 8.13 15.97
C ASP A 199 17.26 8.72 15.26
N ILE A 200 17.09 9.26 14.05
CA ILE A 200 18.17 9.95 13.32
C ILE A 200 18.60 11.20 14.08
N LEU A 201 17.67 12.09 14.41
CA LEU A 201 17.97 13.35 15.11
C LEU A 201 18.61 13.13 16.48
N LYS A 202 18.17 12.09 17.22
CA LYS A 202 18.79 11.73 18.50
C LYS A 202 20.27 11.36 18.32
N ARG A 203 20.59 10.54 17.31
CA ARG A 203 21.98 10.17 17.01
C ARG A 203 22.82 11.38 16.62
N GLU A 204 22.27 12.28 15.80
CA GLU A 204 22.95 13.52 15.42
C GLU A 204 23.21 14.42 16.64
N CYS A 205 22.22 14.62 17.52
CA CYS A 205 22.40 15.38 18.75
C CYS A 205 23.46 14.76 19.67
N THR A 206 23.45 13.43 19.85
CA THR A 206 24.47 12.72 20.65
C THR A 206 25.86 12.91 20.05
N MET A 207 26.01 12.81 18.73
CA MET A 207 27.28 13.02 18.04
C MET A 207 27.82 14.45 18.23
N LEU A 208 26.96 15.46 18.06
CA LEU A 208 27.32 16.86 18.29
C LEU A 208 27.74 17.11 19.75
N GLN A 209 27.02 16.52 20.71
CA GLN A 209 27.36 16.63 22.11
C GLN A 209 28.72 16.00 22.44
N SER A 210 29.01 14.81 21.91
CA SER A 210 30.33 14.19 22.07
C SER A 210 31.46 14.98 21.40
N MET A 211 31.19 15.68 20.28
CA MET A 211 32.15 16.58 19.66
C MET A 211 32.45 17.79 20.55
N ILE A 212 31.41 18.41 21.12
CA ILE A 212 31.55 19.53 22.06
C ILE A 212 32.39 19.10 23.27
N GLU A 213 32.04 18.00 23.92
CA GLU A 213 32.76 17.48 25.10
C GLU A 213 34.24 17.21 24.79
N LYS A 214 34.52 16.63 23.62
CA LYS A 214 35.90 16.39 23.18
C LYS A 214 36.65 17.71 22.96
N THR A 215 36.05 18.67 22.28
CA THR A 215 36.68 19.98 22.04
C THR A 215 36.91 20.75 23.35
N GLU A 216 35.98 20.71 24.29
CA GLU A 216 36.14 21.32 25.62
C GLU A 216 37.26 20.67 26.43
N SER A 217 37.41 19.34 26.35
CA SER A 217 38.51 18.63 27.00
C SER A 217 39.88 19.06 26.46
N GLU A 218 39.99 19.33 25.16
CA GLU A 218 41.22 19.86 24.52
C GLU A 218 41.52 21.31 24.97
N MET A 219 40.51 22.09 25.39
CA MET A 219 40.68 23.46 25.91
C MET A 219 41.14 23.52 27.38
N SER A 220 40.89 22.49 28.20
CA SER A 220 41.19 22.48 29.64
C SER A 220 42.69 22.54 30.01
N ASN A 221 43.60 22.52 29.03
CA ASN A 221 45.05 22.60 29.23
C ASN A 221 45.64 24.03 29.18
N TYR A 222 44.82 25.09 29.03
CA TYR A 222 45.31 26.47 28.83
C TYR A 222 44.91 27.41 29.99
N SER A 223 45.88 28.18 30.50
CA SER A 223 45.76 29.08 31.67
C SER A 223 45.26 30.48 31.28
N TYR A 224 44.36 31.06 32.09
CA TYR A 224 43.64 32.33 31.81
C TYR A 224 44.33 33.59 32.37
N PRO A 225 44.21 34.79 31.74
CA PRO A 225 44.51 36.08 32.37
C PRO A 225 43.34 36.62 33.21
N LYS A 226 43.66 37.37 34.28
CA LYS A 226 42.75 37.72 35.39
C LYS A 226 42.07 39.12 35.36
N SER A 227 42.08 39.90 34.28
CA SER A 227 41.27 41.13 34.23
C SER A 227 40.84 41.62 32.84
N MET A 228 39.70 42.32 32.81
CA MET A 228 39.03 42.83 31.60
C MET A 228 39.60 44.18 31.10
N GLU A 229 40.31 44.94 31.94
CA GLU A 229 41.03 46.14 31.52
C GLU A 229 42.31 45.83 30.73
N LEU A 230 43.04 44.76 31.08
CA LEU A 230 44.24 44.33 30.33
C LEU A 230 43.86 43.82 28.92
N LEU A 231 42.74 43.10 28.81
CA LEU A 231 42.19 42.62 27.53
C LEU A 231 41.85 43.76 26.56
N LYS A 232 41.33 44.90 27.05
CA LYS A 232 40.95 46.05 26.21
C LYS A 232 42.16 46.82 25.68
N VAL A 233 43.21 46.98 26.50
CA VAL A 233 44.46 47.65 26.09
C VAL A 233 45.25 46.77 25.09
N GLU A 234 45.19 45.45 25.23
CA GLU A 234 45.85 44.49 24.31
C GLU A 234 45.13 44.38 22.96
N LEU A 235 43.78 44.31 22.95
CA LEU A 235 42.95 44.22 21.74
C LEU A 235 43.04 45.47 20.85
N GLN A 236 43.19 46.64 21.47
CA GLN A 236 43.24 47.91 20.75
C GLN A 236 44.61 48.14 20.07
N ARG A 237 45.64 47.39 20.46
CA ARG A 237 46.99 47.55 19.90
C ARG A 237 47.29 46.69 18.66
N HIS A 238 46.48 45.66 18.35
CA HIS A 238 46.82 44.66 17.31
C HIS A 238 45.64 44.14 16.46
N SER A 239 44.48 44.81 16.41
CA SER A 239 43.30 44.28 15.67
C SER A 239 43.07 44.86 14.27
N GLU A 240 43.35 46.15 14.02
CA GLU A 240 42.93 46.78 12.75
C GLU A 240 43.76 46.32 11.54
N GLU A 241 45.09 46.20 11.69
CA GLU A 241 45.99 45.83 10.58
C GLU A 241 45.84 44.34 10.18
N TYR A 242 45.67 43.44 11.14
CA TYR A 242 45.43 42.02 10.86
C TYR A 242 44.05 41.77 10.23
N ILE A 243 43.01 42.44 10.74
CA ILE A 243 41.65 42.33 10.19
C ILE A 243 41.65 42.84 8.74
N ASP A 244 42.29 43.97 8.46
CA ASP A 244 42.41 44.51 7.11
C ASP A 244 43.17 43.59 6.14
N ILE A 245 44.32 43.03 6.56
CA ILE A 245 45.08 42.06 5.73
C ILE A 245 44.25 40.79 5.48
N SER A 246 43.56 40.26 6.50
CA SER A 246 42.74 39.06 6.40
C SER A 246 41.51 39.25 5.49
N GLU A 247 40.82 40.39 5.60
CA GLU A 247 39.71 40.73 4.71
C GLU A 247 40.18 40.87 3.26
N LYS A 248 41.34 41.50 3.03
CA LYS A 248 41.95 41.64 1.69
C LYS A 248 42.32 40.28 1.11
N LEU A 249 42.91 39.38 1.92
CA LEU A 249 43.21 38.00 1.50
C LEU A 249 41.94 37.23 1.13
N SER A 250 40.88 37.34 1.93
CA SER A 250 39.60 36.68 1.66
C SER A 250 38.97 37.16 0.34
N LYS A 251 38.95 38.49 0.12
CA LYS A 251 38.45 39.10 -1.13
C LYS A 251 39.28 38.66 -2.34
N ALA A 252 40.60 38.70 -2.25
CA ALA A 252 41.50 38.27 -3.32
C ALA A 252 41.36 36.77 -3.62
N LYS A 253 41.20 35.91 -2.59
CA LYS A 253 40.93 34.47 -2.76
C LYS A 253 39.62 34.21 -3.50
N ASN A 254 38.53 34.86 -3.10
CA ASN A 254 37.24 34.68 -3.75
C ASN A 254 37.28 35.14 -5.21
N LYS A 255 37.93 36.26 -5.48
CA LYS A 255 38.16 36.75 -6.85
C LYS A 255 39.00 35.77 -7.69
N LEU A 256 40.02 35.14 -7.11
CA LEU A 256 40.78 34.08 -7.79
C LEU A 256 39.92 32.85 -8.10
N ILE A 257 39.02 32.44 -7.20
CA ILE A 257 38.08 31.34 -7.44
C ILE A 257 37.15 31.69 -8.61
N GLU A 258 36.54 32.88 -8.60
CA GLU A 258 35.66 33.35 -9.68
C GLU A 258 36.37 33.40 -11.03
N LEU A 259 37.59 33.95 -11.08
CA LEU A 259 38.40 34.03 -12.29
C LEU A 259 38.81 32.64 -12.79
N ARG A 260 39.16 31.71 -11.89
CA ARG A 260 39.53 30.33 -12.28
C ARG A 260 38.32 29.52 -12.76
N ASN A 261 37.15 29.71 -12.15
CA ASN A 261 35.91 29.13 -12.66
C ASN A 261 35.57 29.67 -14.05
N SER A 262 35.63 31.00 -14.24
CA SER A 262 35.42 31.62 -15.56
C SER A 262 36.41 31.10 -16.61
N LYS A 263 37.67 30.90 -16.22
CA LYS A 263 38.68 30.28 -17.10
C LYS A 263 38.28 28.85 -17.48
N TYR A 264 37.88 28.04 -16.50
CA TYR A 264 37.46 26.66 -16.73
C TYR A 264 36.26 26.58 -17.69
N ASP A 265 35.25 27.44 -17.47
CA ASP A 265 34.06 27.51 -18.31
C ASP A 265 34.43 27.88 -19.75
N LEU A 266 35.23 28.92 -19.95
CA LEU A 266 35.74 29.33 -21.27
C LEU A 266 36.56 28.21 -21.95
N MET A 267 37.40 27.49 -21.21
CA MET A 267 38.17 26.36 -21.76
C MET A 267 37.27 25.21 -22.20
N SER A 268 36.22 24.92 -21.42
CA SER A 268 35.24 23.88 -21.73
C SER A 268 34.43 24.22 -22.98
N GLU A 269 33.96 25.47 -23.09
CA GLU A 269 33.24 25.97 -24.27
C GLU A 269 34.13 25.97 -25.52
N LEU A 270 35.40 26.36 -25.37
CA LEU A 270 36.37 26.32 -26.46
C LEU A 270 36.67 24.88 -26.92
N ASP A 271 36.80 23.90 -26.02
CA ASP A 271 36.99 22.49 -26.39
C ASP A 271 35.81 21.93 -27.19
N LEU A 272 34.58 22.29 -26.78
CA LEU A 272 33.36 21.93 -27.53
C LEU A 272 33.34 22.59 -28.92
N LEU A 273 33.72 23.86 -29.01
CA LEU A 273 33.77 24.60 -30.26
C LEU A 273 34.84 24.02 -31.21
N ILE A 274 36.03 23.66 -30.71
CA ILE A 274 37.09 23.00 -31.48
C ILE A 274 36.60 21.66 -32.04
N LYS A 275 35.82 20.88 -31.29
CA LYS A 275 35.23 19.63 -31.80
C LYS A 275 34.25 19.90 -32.95
N LYS A 276 33.43 20.95 -32.85
CA LYS A 276 32.51 21.37 -33.93
C LYS A 276 33.28 21.83 -35.16
N ILE A 277 34.31 22.67 -35.01
CA ILE A 277 35.19 23.10 -36.11
C ILE A 277 35.79 21.88 -36.83
N ASN A 278 36.31 20.90 -36.07
CA ASN A 278 36.89 19.69 -36.66
C ASN A 278 35.87 18.81 -37.39
N TYR A 279 34.63 18.75 -36.87
CA TYR A 279 33.53 18.05 -37.53
C TYR A 279 33.15 18.75 -38.84
N GLU A 280 32.88 20.06 -38.80
CA GLU A 280 32.48 20.81 -39.98
C GLU A 280 33.57 20.85 -41.04
N LYS A 281 34.85 20.92 -40.65
CA LYS A 281 35.98 20.80 -41.57
C LYS A 281 35.96 19.47 -42.32
N LYS A 282 35.71 18.35 -41.63
CA LYS A 282 35.57 17.02 -42.26
C LYS A 282 34.32 16.95 -43.14
N SER A 283 33.21 17.55 -42.71
CA SER A 283 31.98 17.65 -43.51
C SER A 283 32.23 18.42 -44.81
N TYR A 284 32.89 19.58 -44.73
CA TYR A 284 33.28 20.40 -45.88
C TYR A 284 34.21 19.64 -46.85
N GLU A 285 35.22 18.93 -46.34
CA GLU A 285 36.11 18.08 -47.15
C GLU A 285 35.34 16.95 -47.86
N THR A 286 34.37 16.35 -47.17
CA THR A 286 33.51 15.27 -47.71
C THR A 286 32.57 15.81 -48.80
N LEU A 287 31.96 16.97 -48.58
CA LEU A 287 31.13 17.68 -49.55
C LEU A 287 31.93 18.12 -50.78
N THR A 288 33.21 18.47 -50.62
CA THR A 288 34.11 18.79 -51.74
C THR A 288 34.32 17.59 -52.67
N ARG A 289 34.25 16.37 -52.13
CA ARG A 289 34.25 15.11 -52.91
C ARG A 289 32.86 14.74 -53.46
N LYS A 290 31.88 15.63 -53.34
CA LYS A 290 30.45 15.40 -53.68
C LYS A 290 29.84 14.19 -52.97
N ILE A 291 30.17 14.01 -51.69
CA ILE A 291 29.61 12.95 -50.86
C ILE A 291 28.85 13.61 -49.71
N CYS A 292 27.65 13.11 -49.39
CA CYS A 292 26.88 13.59 -48.25
C CYS A 292 27.56 13.17 -46.93
N PRO A 293 27.89 14.10 -46.01
CA PRO A 293 28.60 13.78 -44.76
C PRO A 293 27.73 12.98 -43.78
N THR A 294 26.40 13.03 -43.91
CA THR A 294 25.46 12.33 -43.03
C THR A 294 25.18 10.89 -43.48
N CYS A 295 24.82 10.68 -44.74
CA CYS A 295 24.40 9.36 -45.24
C CYS A 295 25.43 8.67 -46.16
N ARG A 296 26.54 9.35 -46.51
CA ARG A 296 27.61 8.88 -47.41
C ARG A 296 27.20 8.59 -48.86
N GLY A 297 26.00 9.02 -49.28
CA GLY A 297 25.58 8.94 -50.68
C GLY A 297 26.33 9.93 -51.59
N SER A 298 26.49 9.59 -52.86
CA SER A 298 27.05 10.49 -53.87
C SER A 298 26.06 11.60 -54.23
N MET A 299 26.55 12.82 -54.37
CA MET A 299 25.77 14.02 -54.70
C MET A 299 26.07 14.47 -56.13
N ALA A 300 25.05 14.87 -56.88
CA ALA A 300 25.25 15.44 -58.23
C ALA A 300 25.92 16.82 -58.16
N ASP A 301 25.44 17.65 -57.21
CA ASP A 301 25.99 18.95 -56.87
C ASP A 301 26.08 19.09 -55.34
N SER A 302 27.08 19.80 -54.86
CA SER A 302 27.33 20.07 -53.45
C SER A 302 27.62 21.54 -53.16
N LEU A 303 27.46 22.45 -54.13
CA LEU A 303 27.84 23.86 -54.00
C LEU A 303 27.15 24.56 -52.82
N ASP A 304 25.82 24.55 -52.77
CA ASP A 304 25.06 25.25 -51.71
C ASP A 304 25.37 24.70 -50.31
N ALA A 305 25.48 23.38 -50.19
CA ALA A 305 25.86 22.73 -48.94
C ALA A 305 27.29 23.09 -48.51
N ARG A 306 28.22 23.21 -49.47
CA ARG A 306 29.59 23.66 -49.18
C ARG A 306 29.63 25.11 -48.75
N LEU A 307 28.86 25.99 -49.38
CA LEU A 307 28.79 27.40 -48.98
C LEU A 307 28.25 27.52 -47.55
N ALA A 308 27.12 26.87 -47.25
CA ALA A 308 26.53 26.87 -45.92
C ALA A 308 27.48 26.32 -44.84
N THR A 309 28.10 25.15 -45.07
CA THR A 309 29.09 24.59 -44.13
C THR A 309 30.35 25.45 -44.02
N GLY A 310 30.74 26.13 -45.10
CA GLY A 310 31.87 27.07 -45.11
C GLY A 310 31.62 28.29 -44.22
N ASP A 311 30.44 28.90 -44.35
CA ASP A 311 30.02 30.06 -43.56
C ASP A 311 29.91 29.71 -42.06
N GLU A 312 29.36 28.53 -41.74
CA GLU A 312 29.31 28.02 -40.36
C GLU A 312 30.71 27.76 -39.78
N LEU A 313 31.61 27.17 -40.58
CA LEU A 313 32.99 26.93 -40.18
C LEU A 313 33.73 28.24 -39.89
N GLU A 314 33.57 29.26 -40.75
CA GLU A 314 34.15 30.59 -40.55
C GLU A 314 33.62 31.24 -39.25
N SER A 315 32.31 31.15 -39.03
CA SER A 315 31.66 31.66 -37.81
C SER A 315 32.20 30.99 -36.54
N PHE A 316 32.40 29.67 -36.57
CA PHE A 316 32.97 28.95 -35.43
C PHE A 316 34.45 29.28 -35.19
N ILE A 317 35.24 29.49 -36.25
CA ILE A 317 36.64 29.92 -36.12
C ILE A 317 36.71 31.31 -35.49
N TYR A 318 35.90 32.26 -35.96
CA TYR A 318 35.82 33.61 -35.40
C TYR A 318 35.46 33.59 -33.91
N LEU A 319 34.43 32.82 -33.53
CA LEU A 319 34.03 32.67 -32.12
C LEU A 319 35.15 32.02 -31.27
N SER A 320 35.93 31.10 -31.85
CA SER A 320 37.06 30.48 -31.15
C SER A 320 38.18 31.47 -30.87
N ASP A 321 38.44 32.40 -31.78
CA ASP A 321 39.42 33.47 -31.59
C ASP A 321 38.95 34.48 -30.52
N GLU A 322 37.65 34.79 -30.47
CA GLU A 322 37.06 35.60 -29.38
C GLU A 322 37.23 34.93 -28.02
N PHE A 323 36.92 33.63 -27.91
CA PHE A 323 37.10 32.87 -26.67
C PHE A 323 38.56 32.79 -26.25
N ASN A 324 39.50 32.60 -27.18
CA ASN A 324 40.93 32.63 -26.88
C ASN A 324 41.38 34.02 -26.39
N SER A 325 40.85 35.10 -26.97
CA SER A 325 41.11 36.47 -26.52
C SER A 325 40.62 36.72 -25.10
N GLU A 326 39.39 36.31 -24.78
CA GLU A 326 38.84 36.40 -23.43
C GLU A 326 39.59 35.52 -22.43
N LEU A 327 39.98 34.30 -22.82
CA LEU A 327 40.81 33.42 -22.01
C LEU A 327 42.12 34.11 -21.62
N SER A 328 42.81 34.73 -22.58
CA SER A 328 44.05 35.48 -22.33
C SER A 328 43.83 36.66 -21.38
N LYS A 329 42.70 37.38 -21.49
CA LYS A 329 42.34 38.45 -20.56
C LYS A 329 42.10 37.92 -19.14
N VAL A 330 41.41 36.79 -19.00
CA VAL A 330 41.15 36.15 -17.70
C VAL A 330 42.46 35.64 -17.08
N GLU A 331 43.34 35.02 -17.86
CA GLU A 331 44.66 34.56 -17.40
C GLU A 331 45.53 35.71 -16.89
N ASN A 332 45.54 36.84 -17.60
CA ASN A 332 46.22 38.05 -17.15
C ASN A 332 45.63 38.60 -15.84
N LYS A 333 44.29 38.56 -15.69
CA LYS A 333 43.63 38.95 -14.44
C LYS A 333 43.99 38.01 -13.28
N ILE A 334 44.04 36.70 -13.51
CA ILE A 334 44.48 35.70 -12.53
C ILE A 334 45.92 36.00 -12.09
N SER A 335 46.84 36.17 -13.04
CA SER A 335 48.25 36.42 -12.72
C SER A 335 48.43 37.70 -11.88
N LYS A 336 47.73 38.79 -12.22
CA LYS A 336 47.75 40.02 -11.43
C LYS A 336 47.20 39.83 -10.02
N GLU A 337 46.10 39.10 -9.88
CA GLU A 337 45.48 38.83 -8.57
C GLU A 337 46.33 37.86 -7.73
N GLU A 338 47.02 36.90 -8.34
CA GLU A 338 47.98 36.00 -7.66
C GLU A 338 49.19 36.77 -7.12
N VAL A 339 49.73 37.71 -7.90
CA VAL A 339 50.80 38.62 -7.44
C VAL A 339 50.30 39.48 -6.27
N TYR A 340 49.09 40.02 -6.36
CA TYR A 340 48.48 40.79 -5.27
C TYR A 340 48.27 39.93 -4.01
N TYR A 341 47.70 38.74 -4.16
CA TYR A 341 47.51 37.78 -3.07
C TYR A 341 48.84 37.39 -2.40
N LYS A 342 49.88 37.15 -3.19
CA LYS A 342 51.23 36.88 -2.68
C LYS A 342 51.81 38.06 -1.90
N SER A 343 51.61 39.29 -2.38
CA SER A 343 52.05 40.49 -1.64
C SER A 343 51.34 40.65 -0.30
N LEU A 344 50.04 40.28 -0.21
CA LEU A 344 49.29 40.28 1.05
C LEU A 344 49.79 39.19 2.01
N LEU A 345 50.19 38.02 1.49
CA LEU A 345 50.83 36.98 2.30
C LEU A 345 52.20 37.41 2.83
N GLU A 346 53.00 38.13 2.04
CA GLU A 346 54.28 38.70 2.49
C GLU A 346 54.07 39.79 3.56
N GLN A 347 53.03 40.63 3.41
CA GLN A 347 52.62 41.59 4.44
C GLN A 347 52.16 40.88 5.73
N LEU A 348 51.37 39.81 5.61
CA LEU A 348 50.96 38.98 6.74
C LEU A 348 52.18 38.35 7.44
N SER A 349 53.11 37.76 6.69
CA SER A 349 54.34 37.18 7.24
C SER A 349 55.19 38.22 7.95
N THR A 350 55.29 39.43 7.38
CA THR A 350 56.04 40.54 8.00
C THR A 350 55.35 41.02 9.28
N TYR A 351 54.02 41.05 9.30
CA TYR A 351 53.23 41.35 10.50
C TYR A 351 53.39 40.25 11.57
N GLU A 352 53.35 38.98 11.17
CA GLU A 352 53.57 37.82 12.03
C GLU A 352 55.00 37.77 12.60
N ASP A 353 56.02 38.12 11.81
CA ASP A 353 57.40 38.20 12.27
C ASP A 353 57.64 39.39 13.22
N LYS A 354 56.92 40.51 13.03
CA LYS A 354 56.85 41.60 14.02
C LYS A 354 56.19 41.14 15.34
N LEU A 355 55.22 40.23 15.26
CA LEU A 355 54.55 39.64 16.43
C LEU A 355 55.39 38.55 17.12
N LYS A 356 56.25 37.80 16.40
CA LYS A 356 57.16 36.80 16.99
C LYS A 356 58.20 37.38 17.95
N VAL A 357 58.50 38.68 17.86
CA VAL A 357 59.34 39.39 18.84
C VAL A 357 58.60 39.63 20.17
N ALA A 358 57.29 39.39 20.22
CA ALA A 358 56.42 39.58 21.39
C ALA A 358 55.69 38.27 21.81
N ASP A 359 56.44 37.39 22.46
CA ASP A 359 56.05 36.41 23.49
C ASP A 359 55.09 35.23 23.15
N SER A 360 55.47 34.06 23.66
CA SER A 360 54.88 32.71 23.53
C SER A 360 53.42 32.51 24.01
N LYS A 361 52.72 33.60 24.38
CA LYS A 361 51.34 33.59 24.91
C LYS A 361 50.27 33.82 23.83
N ILE A 362 50.67 34.32 22.66
CA ILE A 362 49.74 34.70 21.57
C ILE A 362 49.17 33.47 20.86
N GLU A 363 49.94 32.39 20.70
CA GLU A 363 49.50 31.17 20.00
C GLU A 363 48.35 30.46 20.73
N ASP A 364 48.38 30.45 22.07
CA ASP A 364 47.34 29.84 22.91
C ASP A 364 46.01 30.61 22.84
N ILE A 365 46.07 31.95 22.71
CA ILE A 365 44.89 32.81 22.59
C ILE A 365 44.17 32.59 21.25
N PHE A 366 44.92 32.47 20.15
CA PHE A 366 44.34 32.19 18.83
C PHE A 366 43.70 30.79 18.76
N LYS A 367 44.35 29.77 19.33
CA LYS A 367 43.76 28.42 19.45
C LYS A 367 42.48 28.44 20.27
N HIS A 368 42.47 29.16 21.40
CA HIS A 368 41.27 29.30 22.23
C HIS A 368 40.11 29.96 21.48
N LYS A 369 40.37 31.02 20.70
CA LYS A 369 39.34 31.68 19.88
C LYS A 369 38.78 30.74 18.81
N ALA A 370 39.63 30.02 18.10
CA ALA A 370 39.22 29.06 17.07
C ALA A 370 38.36 27.92 17.65
N TYR A 371 38.76 27.34 18.78
CA TYR A 371 37.95 26.33 19.47
C TYR A 371 36.62 26.88 19.99
N SER A 372 36.60 28.11 20.51
CA SER A 372 35.37 28.77 20.95
C SER A 372 34.39 28.99 19.79
N GLU A 373 34.88 29.44 18.63
CA GLU A 373 34.07 29.60 17.42
C GLU A 373 33.52 28.25 16.92
N PHE A 374 34.35 27.21 16.94
CA PHE A 374 33.93 25.85 16.57
C PHE A 374 32.86 25.29 17.53
N ILE A 375 33.07 25.40 18.85
CA ILE A 375 32.07 25.01 19.88
C ILE A 375 30.76 25.77 19.66
N ASN A 376 30.81 27.09 19.42
CA ASN A 376 29.60 27.88 19.15
C ASN A 376 28.86 27.40 17.90
N SER A 377 29.58 27.00 16.84
CA SER A 377 28.98 26.41 15.65
C SER A 377 28.29 25.07 15.96
N LEU A 378 28.97 24.18 16.70
CA LEU A 378 28.41 22.89 17.11
C LEU A 378 27.18 23.06 18.01
N LEU A 379 27.22 24.00 18.95
CA LEU A 379 26.09 24.35 19.82
C LEU A 379 24.91 24.91 19.03
N SER A 380 25.17 25.76 18.02
CA SER A 380 24.14 26.28 17.11
C SER A 380 23.44 25.15 16.35
N ASP A 381 24.21 24.21 15.80
CA ASP A 381 23.64 23.07 15.08
C ASP A 381 22.93 22.09 16.02
N TYR A 382 23.48 21.86 17.21
CA TYR A 382 22.82 21.09 18.27
C TYR A 382 21.48 21.72 18.63
N ALA A 383 21.43 23.04 18.84
CA ALA A 383 20.21 23.76 19.17
C ALA A 383 19.14 23.62 18.08
N LYS A 384 19.52 23.76 16.79
CA LYS A 384 18.60 23.57 15.65
C LYS A 384 18.04 22.14 15.60
N LYS A 385 18.91 21.13 15.75
CA LYS A 385 18.54 19.71 15.69
C LYS A 385 17.70 19.30 16.90
N SER A 386 18.05 19.77 18.09
CA SER A 386 17.30 19.57 19.33
C SER A 386 15.91 20.22 19.26
N SER A 387 15.80 21.44 18.71
CA SER A 387 14.51 22.10 18.47
C SER A 387 13.65 21.31 17.47
N SER A 388 14.25 20.84 16.37
CA SER A 388 13.57 19.97 15.40
C SER A 388 13.07 18.68 16.04
N LEU A 389 13.90 18.04 16.87
CA LEU A 389 13.56 16.85 17.63
C LEU A 389 12.36 17.11 18.57
N ALA A 390 12.36 18.22 19.31
CA ALA A 390 11.23 18.61 20.16
C ALA A 390 9.94 18.79 19.35
N SER A 391 10.02 19.45 18.19
CA SER A 391 8.86 19.68 17.31
C SER A 391 8.27 18.37 16.75
N ILE A 392 9.11 17.42 16.36
CA ILE A 392 8.66 16.11 15.83
C ILE A 392 8.08 15.26 16.96
N ASN A 393 8.65 15.31 18.17
CA ASN A 393 8.07 14.62 19.33
C ASN A 393 6.66 15.13 19.64
N LEU A 394 6.41 16.45 19.57
CA LEU A 394 5.06 17.00 19.74
C LEU A 394 4.07 16.46 18.70
N LYS A 395 4.48 16.42 17.42
CA LYS A 395 3.67 15.82 16.34
C LYS A 395 3.39 14.33 16.60
N LEU A 396 4.39 13.58 17.09
CA LEU A 396 4.23 12.17 17.42
C LEU A 396 3.21 11.95 18.55
N GLU A 397 3.16 12.83 19.56
CA GLU A 397 2.17 12.75 20.63
C GLU A 397 0.73 13.02 20.13
N ASP A 398 0.53 13.95 19.19
CA ASP A 398 -0.77 14.14 18.53
C ASP A 398 -1.22 12.87 17.78
N LEU A 399 -0.31 12.26 17.01
CA LEU A 399 -0.63 11.01 16.30
C LEU A 399 -0.88 9.83 17.25
N LYS A 400 -0.17 9.73 18.37
CA LYS A 400 -0.47 8.74 19.42
C LYS A 400 -1.86 8.95 20.02
N THR A 401 -2.29 10.19 20.17
CA THR A 401 -3.64 10.54 20.63
C THR A 401 -4.69 10.15 19.59
N LYS A 402 -4.43 10.34 18.29
CA LYS A 402 -5.30 9.81 17.23
C LYS A 402 -5.36 8.28 17.25
N LYS A 403 -4.22 7.61 17.46
CA LYS A 403 -4.14 6.15 17.56
C LYS A 403 -4.89 5.58 18.77
N SER A 404 -4.95 6.31 19.88
CA SER A 404 -5.69 5.86 21.07
C SER A 404 -7.20 5.76 20.82
N LYS A 405 -7.76 6.60 19.92
CA LYS A 405 -9.16 6.49 19.49
C LYS A 405 -9.45 5.16 18.81
N TYR A 406 -8.56 4.70 17.92
CA TYR A 406 -8.67 3.37 17.32
C TYR A 406 -8.53 2.25 18.35
N ASN A 407 -7.65 2.40 19.35
CA ASN A 407 -7.54 1.42 20.43
C ASN A 407 -8.82 1.33 21.29
N ALA A 408 -9.52 2.45 21.52
CA ALA A 408 -10.81 2.46 22.19
C ALA A 408 -11.86 1.71 21.36
N LEU A 409 -11.97 2.00 20.06
CA LEU A 409 -12.89 1.27 19.17
C LEU A 409 -12.59 -0.25 19.13
N LYS A 410 -11.31 -0.64 19.09
CA LYS A 410 -10.91 -2.05 19.21
C LYS A 410 -11.39 -2.66 20.53
N LYS A 411 -11.35 -1.90 21.63
CA LYS A 411 -11.83 -2.37 22.93
C LYS A 411 -13.34 -2.60 22.87
N ASP A 412 -14.11 -1.63 22.38
CA ASP A 412 -15.57 -1.73 22.26
C ASP A 412 -15.99 -2.95 21.43
N ILE A 413 -15.28 -3.23 20.33
CA ILE A 413 -15.50 -4.43 19.50
C ILE A 413 -15.24 -5.72 20.28
N ASN A 414 -14.15 -5.78 21.04
CA ASN A 414 -13.81 -6.98 21.80
C ASN A 414 -14.76 -7.19 22.99
N ASP A 415 -15.25 -6.11 23.60
CA ASP A 415 -16.25 -6.16 24.66
C ASP A 415 -17.59 -6.69 24.11
N MET A 416 -18.08 -6.16 22.98
CA MET A 416 -19.28 -6.66 22.30
C MET A 416 -19.12 -8.12 21.83
N TYR A 417 -17.96 -8.48 21.30
CA TYR A 417 -17.65 -9.87 20.92
C TYR A 417 -17.72 -10.81 22.12
N SER A 418 -17.12 -10.41 23.24
CA SER A 418 -17.13 -11.21 24.47
C SER A 418 -18.56 -11.40 24.98
N GLU A 419 -19.36 -10.35 25.00
CA GLU A 419 -20.77 -10.41 25.41
C GLU A 419 -21.58 -11.38 24.54
N LEU A 420 -21.54 -11.20 23.22
CA LEU A 420 -22.29 -12.04 22.28
C LEU A 420 -21.88 -13.52 22.36
N MET A 421 -20.57 -13.80 22.48
CA MET A 421 -20.07 -15.16 22.57
C MET A 421 -20.42 -15.82 23.91
N LEU A 422 -20.39 -15.08 25.01
CA LEU A 422 -20.80 -15.59 26.33
C LEU A 422 -22.31 -15.89 26.38
N ASP A 423 -23.15 -14.99 25.86
CA ASP A 423 -24.59 -15.23 25.72
C ASP A 423 -24.87 -16.48 24.89
N SER A 424 -24.21 -16.59 23.73
CA SER A 424 -24.35 -17.75 22.86
C SER A 424 -23.85 -19.04 23.52
N LYS A 425 -22.75 -18.99 24.28
CA LYS A 425 -22.24 -20.14 25.05
C LYS A 425 -23.28 -20.64 26.04
N VAL A 426 -23.91 -19.75 26.80
CA VAL A 426 -24.97 -20.10 27.76
C VAL A 426 -26.17 -20.70 27.03
N LYS A 427 -26.64 -20.04 25.97
CA LYS A 427 -27.82 -20.46 25.18
C LYS A 427 -27.69 -21.86 24.59
N PHE A 428 -26.49 -22.22 24.14
CA PHE A 428 -26.21 -23.52 23.51
C PHE A 428 -25.58 -24.55 24.45
N GLY A 429 -25.31 -24.19 25.71
CA GLY A 429 -24.71 -25.09 26.69
C GLY A 429 -23.29 -25.53 26.33
N LEU A 430 -22.50 -24.67 25.68
CA LEU A 430 -21.12 -24.94 25.23
C LEU A 430 -20.12 -24.84 26.40
N LYS A 431 -20.36 -25.60 27.47
CA LYS A 431 -19.65 -25.52 28.76
C LYS A 431 -18.15 -25.78 28.63
N GLU A 432 -17.74 -26.55 27.62
CA GLU A 432 -16.35 -26.90 27.34
C GLU A 432 -15.49 -25.71 26.86
N LEU A 433 -16.12 -24.65 26.33
CA LEU A 433 -15.39 -23.49 25.81
C LEU A 433 -14.94 -22.58 26.96
N ASP A 434 -13.65 -22.26 27.06
CA ASP A 434 -13.12 -21.34 28.06
C ASP A 434 -13.51 -19.89 27.78
N ASP A 435 -14.14 -19.22 28.75
CA ASP A 435 -14.58 -17.82 28.66
C ASP A 435 -13.43 -16.86 28.34
N LYS A 436 -12.19 -17.18 28.77
CA LYS A 436 -11.01 -16.36 28.47
C LYS A 436 -10.74 -16.29 26.97
N LYS A 437 -11.16 -17.30 26.19
CA LYS A 437 -11.02 -17.32 24.72
C LYS A 437 -11.97 -16.36 24.01
N PHE A 438 -12.99 -15.83 24.70
CA PHE A 438 -13.93 -14.87 24.13
C PHE A 438 -13.54 -13.41 24.38
N LYS A 439 -12.48 -13.14 25.15
CA LYS A 439 -12.02 -11.77 25.42
C LYS A 439 -11.50 -11.00 24.20
N ASN A 440 -11.18 -11.69 23.11
CA ASN A 440 -10.63 -11.04 21.92
C ASN A 440 -11.06 -11.77 20.65
N ILE A 441 -11.46 -11.02 19.63
CA ILE A 441 -11.89 -11.54 18.32
C ILE A 441 -10.82 -12.39 17.62
N ARG A 442 -9.53 -12.17 17.92
CA ARG A 442 -8.42 -12.92 17.32
C ARG A 442 -8.21 -14.29 17.96
N SER A 443 -8.74 -14.51 19.16
CA SER A 443 -8.55 -15.74 19.91
C SER A 443 -9.12 -16.94 19.16
N ASN A 444 -8.51 -18.10 19.40
CA ASN A 444 -8.98 -19.39 18.91
C ASN A 444 -9.55 -20.21 20.07
N PHE A 445 -10.60 -20.97 19.78
CA PHE A 445 -11.23 -21.93 20.68
C PHE A 445 -11.57 -23.20 19.88
N GLU A 446 -11.65 -24.33 20.58
CA GLU A 446 -11.94 -25.62 19.98
C GLU A 446 -13.12 -26.25 20.71
N ALA A 447 -14.14 -26.63 19.96
CA ALA A 447 -15.29 -27.38 20.47
C ALA A 447 -15.20 -28.84 20.02
N GLY A 448 -15.71 -29.76 20.85
CA GLY A 448 -15.72 -31.18 20.56
C GLY A 448 -16.95 -31.63 19.79
N GLY A 449 -16.80 -32.68 18.96
CA GLY A 449 -17.92 -33.37 18.31
C GLY A 449 -18.87 -32.43 17.57
N SER A 450 -20.18 -32.60 17.79
CA SER A 450 -21.23 -31.83 17.11
C SER A 450 -21.36 -30.38 17.59
N ASN A 451 -20.67 -29.98 18.67
CA ASN A 451 -20.60 -28.57 19.08
C ASN A 451 -19.63 -27.75 18.18
N LYS A 452 -18.77 -28.42 17.40
CA LYS A 452 -17.86 -27.78 16.45
C LYS A 452 -18.57 -26.99 15.35
N PRO A 453 -19.51 -27.57 14.56
CA PRO A 453 -20.27 -26.81 13.59
C PRO A 453 -21.14 -25.73 14.24
N ILE A 454 -21.81 -26.03 15.36
CA ILE A 454 -22.65 -25.07 16.10
C ILE A 454 -21.85 -23.82 16.50
N SER A 455 -20.71 -24.00 17.18
CA SER A 455 -19.89 -22.89 17.64
C SER A 455 -19.30 -22.08 16.48
N THR A 456 -19.03 -22.71 15.34
CA THR A 456 -18.56 -22.03 14.12
C THR A 456 -19.64 -21.11 13.53
N ILE A 457 -20.88 -21.61 13.42
CA ILE A 457 -22.02 -20.83 12.91
C ILE A 457 -22.31 -19.64 13.83
N ILE A 458 -22.36 -19.89 15.14
CA ILE A 458 -22.52 -18.84 16.16
C ILE A 458 -21.45 -17.76 16.00
N TRP A 459 -20.19 -18.16 15.86
CA TRP A 459 -19.08 -17.24 15.71
C TRP A 459 -19.24 -16.36 14.47
N HIS A 460 -19.56 -16.94 13.30
CA HIS A 460 -19.77 -16.16 12.07
C HIS A 460 -20.96 -15.19 12.18
N LEU A 461 -22.10 -15.64 12.73
CA LEU A 461 -23.28 -14.78 12.89
C LEU A 461 -23.02 -13.63 13.89
N ASN A 462 -22.30 -13.89 14.98
CA ASN A 462 -21.91 -12.85 15.93
C ASN A 462 -20.92 -11.85 15.31
N LEU A 463 -19.97 -12.31 14.49
CA LEU A 463 -19.08 -11.41 13.74
C LEU A 463 -19.86 -10.52 12.74
N LEU A 464 -20.90 -11.05 12.09
CA LEU A 464 -21.76 -10.24 11.22
C LEU A 464 -22.54 -9.18 12.00
N LYS A 465 -23.04 -9.51 13.21
CA LYS A 465 -23.67 -8.50 14.11
C LYS A 465 -22.70 -7.38 14.46
N ILE A 466 -21.46 -7.72 14.83
CA ILE A 466 -20.41 -6.74 15.13
C ILE A 466 -20.09 -5.92 13.89
N LYS A 467 -19.95 -6.54 12.72
CA LYS A 467 -19.73 -5.85 11.45
C LYS A 467 -20.78 -4.77 11.21
N TYR A 468 -22.06 -5.10 11.32
CA TYR A 468 -23.10 -4.13 11.05
C TYR A 468 -23.29 -3.09 12.16
N ALA A 469 -22.82 -3.35 13.39
CA ALA A 469 -22.80 -2.37 14.47
C ALA A 469 -21.70 -1.32 14.30
N PHE A 470 -20.50 -1.73 13.87
CA PHE A 470 -19.34 -0.83 13.72
C PHE A 470 -19.10 -0.33 12.29
N ASN A 471 -19.70 -0.99 11.30
CA ASN A 471 -19.65 -0.64 9.88
C ASN A 471 -21.06 -0.71 9.26
N PRO A 472 -21.99 0.18 9.68
CA PRO A 472 -23.40 0.14 9.30
C PRO A 472 -23.67 0.46 7.83
N ASP A 473 -22.69 1.03 7.12
CA ASP A 473 -22.81 1.34 5.69
C ASP A 473 -22.27 0.23 4.79
N ALA A 474 -21.58 -0.77 5.35
CA ALA A 474 -21.09 -1.90 4.58
C ALA A 474 -22.23 -2.68 3.93
N ILE A 475 -21.98 -3.14 2.70
CA ILE A 475 -22.89 -4.01 1.98
C ILE A 475 -23.22 -5.27 2.79
N LYS A 476 -24.50 -5.66 2.78
CA LYS A 476 -24.98 -6.94 3.29
C LYS A 476 -24.88 -8.01 2.20
N PHE A 477 -23.91 -8.90 2.30
CA PHE A 477 -23.80 -10.08 1.43
C PHE A 477 -24.78 -11.18 1.85
N PRO A 478 -25.23 -12.05 0.94
CA PRO A 478 -26.07 -13.20 1.27
C PRO A 478 -25.33 -14.14 2.23
N ILE A 479 -26.00 -14.59 3.28
CA ILE A 479 -25.46 -15.59 4.21
C ILE A 479 -25.73 -16.98 3.62
N ILE A 480 -24.67 -17.73 3.36
CA ILE A 480 -24.73 -19.04 2.73
C ILE A 480 -24.24 -20.10 3.72
N LEU A 481 -25.13 -21.02 4.10
CA LEU A 481 -24.86 -22.09 5.06
C LEU A 481 -25.06 -23.45 4.40
N ASP A 482 -23.95 -24.12 4.06
CA ASP A 482 -24.01 -25.46 3.49
C ASP A 482 -24.10 -26.51 4.60
N SER A 483 -25.25 -27.16 4.69
CA SER A 483 -25.58 -28.20 5.67
C SER A 483 -25.16 -27.80 7.08
N PRO A 484 -25.73 -26.75 7.70
CA PRO A 484 -25.37 -26.31 9.06
C PRO A 484 -25.55 -27.42 10.11
N ASN A 485 -26.35 -28.44 9.80
CA ASN A 485 -26.50 -29.68 10.55
C ASN A 485 -25.79 -30.85 9.84
N ASN A 486 -24.47 -30.76 9.65
CA ASN A 486 -23.65 -31.78 8.97
C ASN A 486 -23.18 -32.92 9.87
N THR A 487 -23.21 -32.74 11.19
CA THR A 487 -22.89 -33.77 12.18
C THR A 487 -24.16 -34.37 12.76
N GLU A 488 -24.05 -35.52 13.43
CA GLU A 488 -25.14 -36.09 14.20
C GLU A 488 -25.53 -35.15 15.36
N LEU A 489 -26.65 -34.44 15.18
CA LEU A 489 -27.33 -33.66 16.22
C LEU A 489 -28.61 -34.38 16.61
N ASP A 490 -28.90 -34.37 17.91
CA ASP A 490 -30.24 -34.68 18.38
C ASP A 490 -31.24 -33.63 17.85
N ASP A 491 -32.52 -34.02 17.76
CA ASP A 491 -33.56 -33.15 17.18
C ASP A 491 -33.70 -31.82 17.94
N THR A 492 -33.49 -31.81 19.26
CA THR A 492 -33.58 -30.60 20.08
C THR A 492 -32.46 -29.61 19.74
N LYS A 493 -31.22 -30.08 19.56
CA LYS A 493 -30.08 -29.24 19.16
C LYS A 493 -30.22 -28.77 17.72
N ARG A 494 -30.70 -29.64 16.82
CA ARG A 494 -31.00 -29.29 15.44
C ARG A 494 -32.01 -28.15 15.39
N GLU A 495 -33.13 -28.28 16.07
CA GLU A 495 -34.17 -27.26 16.16
C GLU A 495 -33.63 -25.95 16.75
N LYS A 496 -32.90 -26.02 17.87
CA LYS A 496 -32.24 -24.85 18.48
C LYS A 496 -31.29 -24.14 17.53
N LEU A 497 -30.50 -24.87 16.75
CA LEU A 497 -29.57 -24.30 15.77
C LEU A 497 -30.32 -23.57 14.64
N PHE A 498 -31.34 -24.20 14.06
CA PHE A 498 -32.13 -23.57 13.00
C PHE A 498 -32.90 -22.35 13.51
N ASN A 499 -33.55 -22.44 14.67
CA ASN A 499 -34.20 -21.30 15.32
C ASN A 499 -33.21 -20.16 15.57
N PHE A 500 -31.98 -20.47 16.01
CA PHE A 500 -30.95 -19.45 16.15
C PHE A 500 -30.57 -18.81 14.83
N ILE A 501 -30.34 -19.59 13.76
CA ILE A 501 -30.03 -19.05 12.43
C ILE A 501 -31.16 -18.11 12.00
N PHE A 502 -32.42 -18.56 12.04
CA PHE A 502 -33.55 -17.79 11.53
C PHE A 502 -33.87 -16.55 12.38
N SER A 503 -33.66 -16.58 13.69
CA SER A 503 -33.90 -15.43 14.57
C SER A 503 -32.78 -14.38 14.58
N ASN A 504 -31.57 -14.72 14.12
CA ASN A 504 -30.39 -13.86 14.25
C ASN A 504 -29.98 -13.19 12.93
N ILE A 505 -30.89 -13.15 11.96
CA ILE A 505 -30.63 -12.57 10.65
C ILE A 505 -31.56 -11.38 10.43
N ASP A 506 -30.95 -10.28 10.02
CA ASP A 506 -31.64 -9.04 9.66
C ASP A 506 -32.51 -9.23 8.42
N SER A 507 -33.71 -8.65 8.42
CA SER A 507 -34.72 -8.84 7.36
C SER A 507 -34.29 -8.34 5.98
N SER A 508 -33.26 -7.50 5.90
CA SER A 508 -32.65 -7.05 4.63
C SER A 508 -31.50 -7.93 4.15
N THR A 509 -31.12 -8.97 4.89
CA THR A 509 -30.07 -9.93 4.53
C THR A 509 -30.69 -11.19 3.94
N GLN A 510 -30.26 -11.58 2.74
CA GLN A 510 -30.68 -12.84 2.15
C GLN A 510 -29.95 -14.01 2.82
N VAL A 511 -30.66 -15.12 3.03
CA VAL A 511 -30.11 -16.36 3.58
C VAL A 511 -30.37 -17.48 2.60
N ILE A 512 -29.35 -18.27 2.33
CA ILE A 512 -29.45 -19.44 1.45
C ILE A 512 -28.78 -20.60 2.19
N LEU A 513 -29.58 -21.54 2.67
CA LEU A 513 -29.05 -22.70 3.38
C LEU A 513 -29.48 -24.01 2.74
N SER A 514 -28.71 -25.07 2.97
CA SER A 514 -29.07 -26.43 2.57
C SER A 514 -29.35 -27.33 3.77
N THR A 515 -30.33 -28.23 3.65
CA THR A 515 -30.55 -29.31 4.63
C THR A 515 -31.34 -30.46 4.01
N LEU A 516 -31.29 -31.65 4.61
CA LEU A 516 -32.18 -32.75 4.26
C LEU A 516 -33.55 -32.58 4.90
N GLY A 517 -34.60 -33.04 4.21
CA GLY A 517 -35.94 -33.21 4.77
C GLY A 517 -36.56 -31.94 5.34
N PHE A 518 -36.31 -30.77 4.76
CA PHE A 518 -36.85 -29.52 5.29
C PHE A 518 -38.36 -29.45 5.11
N SER A 519 -39.08 -29.03 6.15
CA SER A 519 -40.51 -28.69 6.07
C SER A 519 -40.78 -27.37 6.77
N LYS A 520 -41.60 -26.50 6.15
CA LYS A 520 -42.06 -25.24 6.78
C LYS A 520 -42.84 -25.51 8.06
N SER A 521 -43.56 -26.63 8.14
CA SER A 521 -44.38 -26.97 9.30
C SER A 521 -43.55 -27.21 10.57
N THR A 522 -42.26 -27.49 10.44
CA THR A 522 -41.33 -27.66 11.57
C THR A 522 -40.95 -26.31 12.19
N TYR A 523 -41.12 -25.20 11.47
CA TYR A 523 -40.69 -23.87 11.88
C TYR A 523 -41.79 -22.82 11.62
N PRO A 524 -42.98 -22.97 12.22
CA PRO A 524 -44.16 -22.15 11.90
C PRO A 524 -43.98 -20.67 12.25
N GLU A 525 -43.06 -20.34 13.17
CA GLU A 525 -42.73 -18.97 13.58
C GLU A 525 -42.02 -18.16 12.48
N PHE A 526 -41.47 -18.83 11.46
CA PHE A 526 -40.62 -18.20 10.45
C PHE A 526 -41.26 -18.26 9.06
N ASN A 527 -41.16 -17.15 8.33
CA ASN A 527 -41.57 -17.10 6.94
C ASN A 527 -40.41 -17.52 6.03
N PHE A 528 -40.65 -18.51 5.15
CA PHE A 528 -39.68 -18.99 4.17
C PHE A 528 -40.10 -18.54 2.77
N ASP A 529 -39.31 -17.63 2.20
CA ASP A 529 -39.57 -16.99 0.91
C ASP A 529 -39.37 -17.94 -0.28
N ASN A 530 -38.53 -18.97 -0.12
CA ASN A 530 -38.31 -19.96 -1.16
C ASN A 530 -37.87 -21.32 -0.60
N ILE A 531 -38.44 -22.40 -1.14
CA ILE A 531 -37.96 -23.77 -0.91
C ILE A 531 -37.63 -24.38 -2.27
N ILE A 532 -36.39 -24.79 -2.42
CA ILE A 532 -35.86 -25.39 -3.64
C ILE A 532 -35.67 -26.87 -3.35
N GLU A 533 -36.62 -27.69 -3.81
CA GLU A 533 -36.54 -29.15 -3.69
C GLU A 533 -35.72 -29.74 -4.84
N LEU A 534 -34.75 -30.59 -4.49
CA LEU A 534 -33.94 -31.36 -5.43
C LEU A 534 -34.38 -32.82 -5.40
N ASP A 535 -35.00 -33.25 -6.48
CA ASP A 535 -35.52 -34.59 -6.74
C ASP A 535 -34.73 -35.36 -7.82
N ASN A 536 -33.75 -34.72 -8.47
CA ASN A 536 -32.89 -35.32 -9.48
C ASN A 536 -32.10 -36.51 -8.96
N ASP A 537 -31.73 -37.47 -9.82
CA ASP A 537 -30.86 -38.59 -9.42
C ASP A 537 -29.53 -38.16 -8.78
N PRO A 538 -28.93 -38.98 -7.90
CA PRO A 538 -27.62 -38.67 -7.32
C PRO A 538 -26.60 -38.38 -8.43
N TYR A 539 -25.77 -37.36 -8.24
CA TYR A 539 -24.77 -36.87 -9.21
C TYR A 539 -25.31 -36.32 -10.54
N ASN A 540 -26.64 -36.22 -10.71
CA ASN A 540 -27.28 -35.74 -11.94
C ASN A 540 -27.99 -34.39 -11.76
N LEU A 541 -27.30 -33.41 -11.14
CA LEU A 541 -27.87 -32.08 -10.90
C LEU A 541 -28.27 -31.35 -12.20
N LEU A 542 -27.44 -31.46 -13.24
CA LEU A 542 -27.70 -30.80 -14.53
C LEU A 542 -28.64 -31.66 -15.39
N ASN A 543 -29.54 -31.00 -16.10
CA ASN A 543 -30.54 -31.63 -16.96
C ASN A 543 -30.67 -30.90 -18.32
N THR A 544 -31.21 -31.60 -19.32
CA THR A 544 -31.37 -31.06 -20.68
C THR A 544 -32.50 -30.02 -20.77
N LYS A 545 -33.55 -30.15 -19.96
CA LYS A 545 -34.69 -29.22 -19.96
C LYS A 545 -34.26 -27.79 -19.61
N ASP A 546 -33.46 -27.63 -18.56
CA ASP A 546 -32.90 -26.33 -18.17
C ASP A 546 -31.93 -25.80 -19.24
N TYR A 547 -31.19 -26.69 -19.92
CA TYR A 547 -30.28 -26.30 -20.99
C TYR A 547 -31.04 -25.70 -22.18
N ASP A 548 -32.00 -26.45 -22.72
CA ASP A 548 -32.77 -26.06 -23.90
C ASP A 548 -33.56 -24.76 -23.65
N ALA A 549 -34.11 -24.61 -22.44
CA ALA A 549 -34.86 -23.42 -22.04
C ALA A 549 -33.98 -22.16 -21.91
N ASN A 550 -32.68 -22.30 -21.63
CA ASN A 550 -31.81 -21.17 -21.29
C ASN A 550 -30.60 -20.98 -22.22
N LEU A 551 -30.42 -21.84 -23.22
CA LEU A 551 -29.30 -21.72 -24.18
C LEU A 551 -29.32 -20.39 -24.92
N LYS A 552 -30.48 -19.96 -25.43
CA LYS A 552 -30.62 -18.65 -26.11
C LYS A 552 -30.23 -17.49 -25.21
N PHE A 553 -30.62 -17.56 -23.93
CA PHE A 553 -30.27 -16.55 -22.94
C PHE A 553 -28.75 -16.52 -22.72
N LEU A 554 -28.11 -17.67 -22.54
CA LEU A 554 -26.65 -17.77 -22.41
C LEU A 554 -25.89 -17.21 -23.62
N LEU A 555 -26.36 -17.49 -24.85
CA LEU A 555 -25.72 -17.01 -26.07
C LEU A 555 -25.67 -15.48 -26.16
N GLY A 556 -26.62 -14.77 -25.52
CA GLY A 556 -26.62 -13.31 -25.42
C GLY A 556 -25.39 -12.74 -24.71
N PHE A 557 -24.76 -13.49 -23.80
CA PHE A 557 -23.58 -13.04 -23.04
C PHE A 557 -22.24 -13.42 -23.68
N ASN A 558 -22.27 -14.33 -24.66
CA ASN A 558 -21.05 -14.84 -25.31
C ASN A 558 -20.64 -14.02 -26.54
N LEU A 559 -21.59 -13.34 -27.19
CA LEU A 559 -21.37 -12.55 -28.41
C LEU A 559 -20.93 -11.09 -28.16
N SER A 560 -20.88 -10.68 -26.89
CA SER A 560 -20.47 -9.37 -26.38
C SER A 560 -19.10 -9.39 -25.70
#